data_AF-A0A7V4FZ33-F1
#
_entry.id   AF-A0A7V4FZ33-F1
#
_cell.length_a   1.000
_cell.length_b   1.000
_cell.length_c   1.000
_cell.angle_alpha   90.00
_cell.angle_beta   90.00
_cell.angle_gamma   90.00
#
_symmetry.space_group_name_H-M   'P 1'
#
loop_
_entity.id
_entity.type
_entity.pdbx_description
1 polymer ?
#
loop_
_entity_poly.entity_id
_entity_poly.type
_entity_poly.pdbx_seq_one_letter_code
_entity_poly.pdbx_strand_id
1 'polypeptide(L)'
;MWSDTPVAERFSVQRINDACSLGAQALATACPYCVLMLTDSLGTVGKQDTLEVVDLSELLARSIDMGTLGESPPPPERARSEPSSSTPQAKGGER
;
A
#
# COMPACT_ATOMS: atom_id res chain seq x y z
N MET A 1 19.18 7.83 8.09
CA MET A 1 18.25 8.20 9.18
C MET A 1 17.43 6.96 9.55
N TRP A 2 18.01 6.09 10.39
CA TRP A 2 17.47 4.78 10.80
C TRP A 2 18.22 4.27 12.04
N SER A 3 19.54 4.49 12.08
CA SER A 3 20.39 4.09 13.21
C SER A 3 20.04 4.82 14.50
N ASP A 4 19.60 6.09 14.39
CA ASP A 4 19.22 6.92 15.54
C ASP A 4 17.72 6.86 15.88
N THR A 5 16.93 6.13 15.09
CA THR A 5 15.48 6.01 15.29
C THR A 5 15.15 4.67 15.96
N PRO A 6 14.47 4.68 17.14
CA PRO A 6 14.04 3.47 17.82
C PRO A 6 13.23 2.57 16.90
N VAL A 7 13.38 1.24 17.05
CA VAL A 7 12.78 0.27 16.12
C VAL A 7 11.29 0.52 15.91
N ALA A 8 10.56 0.72 17.00
CA ALA A 8 9.11 0.92 17.00
C ALA A 8 8.66 2.22 16.30
N GLU A 9 9.53 3.23 16.22
CA GLU A 9 9.23 4.54 15.65
C GLU A 9 9.66 4.66 14.19
N ARG A 10 10.31 3.62 13.65
CA ARG A 10 10.73 3.62 12.26
C ARG A 10 9.52 3.62 11.35
N PHE A 11 9.57 4.49 10.35
CA PHE A 11 8.52 4.61 9.35
C PHE A 11 8.18 3.27 8.69
N SER A 12 9.18 2.44 8.41
CA SER A 12 8.98 1.11 7.83
C SER A 12 8.15 0.19 8.75
N VAL A 13 8.39 0.21 10.06
CA VAL A 13 7.62 -0.55 11.05
C VAL A 13 6.20 -0.03 11.16
N GLN A 14 6.00 1.29 11.16
CA GLN A 14 4.66 1.89 11.14
C GLN A 14 3.87 1.44 9.91
N ARG A 15 4.47 1.50 8.71
CA ARG A 15 3.80 1.09 7.46
C ARG A 15 3.43 -0.39 7.43
N ILE A 16 4.27 -1.26 7.99
CA ILE A 16 3.96 -2.68 8.13
C ILE A 16 2.77 -2.88 9.09
N ASN A 17 2.78 -2.17 10.22
CA ASN A 17 1.68 -2.27 11.19
C ASN A 17 0.36 -1.79 10.59
N ASP A 18 0.37 -0.67 9.88
CA ASP A 18 -0.80 -0.14 9.18
C ASP A 18 -1.34 -1.16 8.16
N ALA A 19 -0.46 -1.69 7.29
CA ALA A 19 -0.85 -2.69 6.29
C ALA A 19 -1.46 -3.95 6.92
N CYS A 20 -0.85 -4.50 7.97
CA CYS A 20 -1.40 -5.65 8.68
C CYS A 20 -2.74 -5.33 9.36
N SER A 21 -2.90 -4.12 9.93
CA SER A 21 -4.15 -3.71 10.59
C SER A 21 -5.34 -3.67 9.63
N LEU A 22 -5.07 -3.40 8.35
CA LEU A 22 -6.07 -3.40 7.28
C LEU A 22 -6.34 -4.80 6.70
N GLY A 23 -5.60 -5.82 7.15
CA GLY A 23 -5.66 -7.17 6.59
C GLY A 23 -5.05 -7.27 5.19
N ALA A 24 -4.11 -6.38 4.84
CA ALA A 24 -3.42 -6.46 3.56
C ALA A 24 -2.54 -7.72 3.50
N GLN A 25 -2.55 -8.39 2.34
CA GLN A 25 -1.71 -9.56 2.08
C GLN A 25 -0.39 -9.16 1.41
N ALA A 26 -0.37 -8.01 0.73
CA ALA A 26 0.81 -7.46 0.08
C ALA A 26 0.90 -5.93 0.29
N LEU A 27 2.11 -5.42 0.42
CA LEU A 27 2.48 -4.02 0.47
C LEU A 27 3.41 -3.72 -0.72
N ALA A 28 2.86 -3.05 -1.74
CA ALA A 28 3.60 -2.68 -2.94
C ALA A 28 4.25 -1.29 -2.83
N THR A 29 5.43 -1.13 -3.42
CA THR A 29 6.10 0.17 -3.53
C THR A 29 6.86 0.28 -4.85
N ALA A 30 6.99 1.50 -5.40
CA ALA A 30 7.76 1.76 -6.62
C ALA A 30 9.21 2.20 -6.34
N CYS A 31 9.66 2.07 -5.09
CA CYS A 31 10.99 2.50 -4.66
C CYS A 31 11.80 1.27 -4.20
N PRO A 32 12.92 0.93 -4.86
CA PRO A 32 13.72 -0.26 -4.51
C PRO A 32 14.33 -0.14 -3.12
N TYR A 33 14.62 1.07 -2.66
CA TYR A 33 15.08 1.29 -1.29
C TYR A 33 13.99 0.98 -0.26
N CYS A 34 12.73 1.32 -0.58
CA CYS A 34 11.60 0.98 0.29
C CYS A 34 11.39 -0.53 0.35
N VAL A 35 11.54 -1.27 -0.75
CA VAL A 35 11.48 -2.74 -0.73
C VAL A 35 12.50 -3.28 0.27
N LEU A 36 13.76 -2.87 0.16
CA LEU A 36 14.82 -3.32 1.09
C LEU A 36 14.47 -3.00 2.55
N MET A 37 14.12 -1.75 2.84
CA MET A 37 13.86 -1.29 4.21
C MET A 37 12.61 -1.91 4.83
N LEU A 38 11.55 -2.08 4.05
CA LEU A 38 10.31 -2.71 4.51
C LEU A 38 10.52 -4.20 4.73
N THR A 39 11.19 -4.90 3.81
CA THR A 39 11.50 -6.33 3.97
C THR A 39 12.36 -6.60 5.22
N ASP A 40 13.39 -5.78 5.47
CA ASP A 40 14.21 -5.87 6.69
C ASP A 40 13.37 -5.64 7.96
N SER A 41 12.52 -4.61 7.93
CA SER A 41 11.65 -4.29 9.06
C SER A 41 10.60 -5.38 9.31
N LEU A 42 10.10 -6.02 8.24
CA LEU A 42 9.15 -7.12 8.29
C LEU A 42 9.73 -8.33 9.04
N GLY A 43 11.00 -8.64 8.78
CA GLY A 43 11.77 -9.63 9.54
C GLY A 43 11.99 -9.20 10.99
N THR A 44 12.37 -7.94 11.20
CA THR A 44 12.61 -7.39 12.55
C THR A 44 11.38 -7.49 13.46
N VAL A 45 10.16 -7.31 12.91
CA VAL A 45 8.90 -7.40 13.69
C VAL A 45 8.21 -8.76 13.59
N GLY A 46 8.81 -9.76 12.94
CA GLY A 46 8.27 -11.11 12.85
C GLY A 46 6.95 -11.24 12.09
N LYS A 47 6.75 -10.43 11.03
CA LYS A 47 5.49 -10.40 10.24
C LYS A 47 5.65 -10.98 8.83
N GLN A 48 6.71 -11.73 8.59
CA GLN A 48 7.07 -12.30 7.29
C GLN A 48 6.00 -13.26 6.74
N ASP A 49 5.29 -13.97 7.62
CA ASP A 49 4.21 -14.89 7.23
C ASP A 49 2.86 -14.20 7.03
N THR A 50 2.74 -12.90 7.35
CA THR A 50 1.45 -12.17 7.33
C THR A 50 1.33 -11.20 6.16
N LEU A 51 2.44 -10.62 5.69
CA LEU A 51 2.43 -9.55 4.70
C LEU A 51 3.62 -9.73 3.75
N GLU A 52 3.39 -9.70 2.44
CA GLU A 52 4.46 -9.66 1.44
C GLU A 52 4.85 -8.21 1.12
N VAL A 53 6.15 -7.91 0.98
CA VAL A 53 6.62 -6.64 0.41
C VAL A 53 7.08 -6.90 -1.02
N VAL A 54 6.54 -6.16 -1.99
CA VAL A 54 6.77 -6.40 -3.42
C VAL A 54 7.00 -5.09 -4.17
N ASP A 55 7.84 -5.12 -5.21
CA ASP A 55 7.96 -3.97 -6.12
C ASP A 55 6.70 -3.82 -6.98
N LEU A 56 6.28 -2.58 -7.25
CA LEU A 56 5.08 -2.30 -8.05
C LEU A 56 5.14 -2.93 -9.44
N SER A 57 6.31 -2.91 -10.09
CA SER A 57 6.47 -3.49 -11.42
C SER A 57 6.39 -5.01 -11.40
N GLU A 58 6.89 -5.66 -10.35
CA GLU A 58 6.73 -7.11 -10.16
C GLU A 58 5.26 -7.48 -9.92
N LEU A 59 4.55 -6.71 -9.08
CA LEU A 59 3.12 -6.93 -8.85
C LEU A 59 2.32 -6.75 -10.14
N LEU A 60 2.65 -5.73 -10.94
CA LEU A 60 2.04 -5.51 -12.25
C LEU A 60 2.34 -6.68 -13.20
N ALA A 61 3.59 -7.15 -13.26
CA ALA A 61 3.96 -8.31 -14.08
C ALA A 61 3.17 -9.57 -13.69
N ARG A 62 3.04 -9.87 -12.39
CA ARG A 62 2.19 -10.98 -11.88
C ARG A 62 0.73 -10.85 -12.34
N SER A 63 0.21 -9.62 -12.43
CA SER A 63 -1.16 -9.38 -12.88
C SER A 63 -1.34 -9.57 -14.39
N ILE A 64 -0.33 -9.24 -15.19
CA ILE A 64 -0.35 -9.37 -16.65
C ILE A 64 -0.11 -10.83 -17.06
N ASP A 65 0.78 -11.54 -16.37
CA ASP A 65 1.08 -12.94 -16.64
C ASP A 65 -0.07 -13.89 -16.22
N MET A 66 -0.90 -13.50 -15.24
CA MET A 66 -2.10 -14.27 -14.85
C MET A 66 -3.36 -13.97 -15.69
N GLY A 67 -3.28 -13.07 -16.67
CA GLY A 67 -4.43 -12.73 -17.50
C GLY A 67 -3.99 -11.97 -18.74
N THR A 68 -4.00 -12.67 -19.88
CA THR A 68 -3.96 -12.04 -21.21
C THR A 68 -4.93 -10.87 -21.25
N LEU A 69 -4.40 -9.65 -21.23
CA LEU A 69 -5.05 -8.35 -21.49
C LEU A 69 -6.59 -8.36 -21.37
N GLY A 70 -7.14 -8.24 -20.15
CA GLY A 70 -8.53 -7.76 -20.05
C GLY A 70 -9.43 -8.22 -18.92
N GLU A 71 -8.96 -8.53 -17.71
CA GLU A 71 -9.85 -8.42 -16.55
C GLU A 71 -9.08 -8.00 -15.30
N SER A 72 -9.41 -6.82 -14.76
CA SER A 72 -8.89 -6.37 -13.48
C SER A 72 -9.66 -7.09 -12.36
N PRO A 73 -8.99 -7.69 -11.35
CA PRO A 73 -9.70 -8.28 -10.22
C PRO A 73 -10.56 -7.20 -9.54
N PRO A 74 -11.80 -7.53 -9.12
CA PRO A 74 -12.67 -6.55 -8.50
C PRO A 74 -11.98 -5.94 -7.28
N PRO A 75 -12.00 -4.60 -7.12
CA PRO A 75 -11.37 -3.97 -5.98
C PRO A 75 -11.97 -4.52 -4.67
N PRO A 76 -11.18 -4.60 -3.59
CA PRO A 76 -11.64 -5.13 -2.32
C PRO A 76 -12.91 -4.40 -1.88
N GLU A 77 -13.88 -5.15 -1.36
CA GLU A 77 -15.27 -4.73 -1.09
C GLU A 77 -15.39 -3.41 -0.32
N ARG A 78 -14.39 -3.05 0.49
CA ARG A 78 -14.28 -1.77 1.21
C ARG A 78 -14.09 -0.52 0.33
N ALA A 79 -13.60 -0.66 -0.90
CA ALA A 79 -13.48 0.45 -1.85
C ALA A 79 -14.83 0.87 -2.47
N ARG A 80 -15.90 0.07 -2.30
CA ARG A 80 -17.24 0.38 -2.83
C ARG A 80 -18.05 1.33 -1.95
N SER A 81 -17.63 1.58 -0.72
CA SER A 81 -18.24 2.57 0.16
C SER A 81 -17.65 3.97 -0.08
N GLU A 82 -17.83 4.50 -1.28
CA GLU A 82 -17.82 5.95 -1.48
C GLU A 82 -19.22 6.49 -1.15
N PRO A 83 -19.39 7.38 -0.15
CA PRO A 83 -20.59 8.20 -0.12
C PRO A 83 -20.50 9.24 -1.24
N SER A 84 -21.28 8.99 -2.29
CA SER A 84 -21.80 9.94 -3.26
C SER A 84 -21.83 11.39 -2.75
N SER A 85 -21.11 12.26 -3.45
CA SER A 85 -21.47 13.67 -3.73
C SER A 85 -21.89 14.56 -2.55
N SER A 86 -21.01 15.49 -2.18
CA SER A 86 -21.42 16.89 -2.00
C SER A 86 -20.28 17.83 -2.37
N THR A 87 -20.10 18.05 -3.68
CA THR A 87 -19.41 19.25 -4.17
C THR A 87 -20.18 20.48 -3.65
N PRO A 88 -19.59 21.41 -2.90
CA PRO A 88 -20.18 22.73 -2.75
C PRO A 88 -20.09 23.40 -4.11
N GLN A 89 -21.23 23.67 -4.75
CA GLN A 89 -21.29 24.44 -6.00
C GLN A 89 -20.49 25.74 -5.83
N ALA A 90 -19.50 25.94 -6.69
CA ALA A 90 -18.93 27.23 -6.95
C ALA A 90 -20.04 28.15 -7.51
N LYS A 91 -20.50 29.11 -6.71
CA LYS A 91 -21.26 30.25 -7.24
C LYS A 91 -20.26 31.31 -7.71
N GLY A 92 -20.13 31.43 -9.03
CA GLY A 92 -19.64 32.66 -9.64
C GLY A 92 -20.57 33.82 -9.27
N GLY A 93 -19.97 34.96 -8.95
CA GLY A 93 -20.65 36.22 -8.70
C GLY A 93 -19.69 37.35 -9.05
N GLU A 94 -20.03 38.05 -10.13
CA GLU A 94 -19.35 39.21 -10.68
C GLU A 94 -19.30 40.37 -9.68
N ARG A 95 -18.10 40.88 -9.37
CA ARG A 95 -17.66 42.30 -9.26
C ARG A 95 -16.37 42.41 -8.46
#